data_AF-A0A257N0X8-F1
#
_entry.id   AF-A0A257N0X8-F1
#
_cell.length_a   1.000
_cell.length_b   1.000
_cell.length_c   1.000
_cell.angle_alpha   90.00
_cell.angle_beta   90.00
_cell.angle_gamma   90.00
#
_symmetry.space_group_name_H-M   'P 1'
#
loop_
_entity.id
_entity.type
_entity.pdbx_description
1 polymer ?
#
loop_
_entity_poly.entity_id
_entity_poly.type
_entity_poly.pdbx_seq_one_letter_code
_entity_poly.pdbx_strand_id
1 'polypeptide(L)'
;MEDLQNQSPKRGLTTKIVEIFTTSQLSILFLIISLLAGAAALILTPREEDPQIVVPVMDVLIEYPGASSEEVEKLVATPLEVLLNQLEGVEYVYSVSKPGAA
;
A
#
# COMPACT_ATOMS: atom_id res chain seq x y z
N MET A 1 14.31 10.65 -62.27
CA MET A 1 14.26 11.24 -60.91
C MET A 1 12.79 11.48 -60.60
N GLU A 2 11.99 10.43 -60.44
CA GLU A 2 10.53 10.55 -60.30
C GLU A 2 10.04 9.26 -59.67
N ASP A 3 10.13 9.15 -58.34
CA ASP A 3 9.40 8.16 -57.54
C ASP A 3 9.47 8.56 -56.07
N LEU A 4 8.96 9.76 -55.77
CA LEU A 4 8.55 10.13 -54.41
C LEU A 4 7.02 10.17 -54.41
N GLN A 5 6.40 9.03 -54.73
CA GLN A 5 4.96 8.83 -54.60
C GLN A 5 4.59 8.82 -53.11
N ASN A 6 4.29 10.02 -52.62
CA ASN A 6 3.21 10.36 -51.71
C ASN A 6 2.43 9.17 -51.13
N GLN A 7 2.96 8.56 -50.06
CA GLN A 7 2.21 7.61 -49.25
C GLN A 7 1.21 8.41 -48.40
N SER A 8 0.02 8.62 -48.95
CA SER A 8 -1.11 9.14 -48.17
C SER A 8 -1.38 8.16 -47.03
N PRO A 9 -1.28 8.60 -45.75
CA PRO A 9 -1.44 7.69 -44.63
C PRO A 9 -2.85 7.09 -44.66
N LYS A 10 -2.94 5.76 -44.68
CA LYS A 10 -4.22 5.06 -44.52
C LYS A 10 -4.90 5.63 -43.27
N ARG A 11 -6.10 6.21 -43.41
CA ARG A 11 -6.87 6.78 -42.29
C ARG A 11 -7.22 5.70 -41.28
N GLY A 12 -6.29 5.44 -40.36
CA GLY A 12 -6.47 4.54 -39.24
C GLY A 12 -7.39 5.15 -38.19
N LEU A 13 -7.83 4.32 -37.25
CA LEU A 13 -8.63 4.75 -36.10
C LEU A 13 -7.93 5.87 -35.31
N THR A 14 -6.61 5.78 -35.16
CA THR A 14 -5.75 6.79 -34.53
C THR A 14 -5.79 8.13 -35.24
N THR A 15 -5.72 8.15 -36.58
CA THR A 15 -5.78 9.39 -37.36
C THR A 15 -7.11 10.12 -37.18
N LYS A 16 -8.23 9.38 -37.10
CA LYS A 16 -9.55 9.97 -36.85
C LYS A 16 -9.66 10.61 -35.46
N ILE A 17 -9.08 9.98 -34.45
CA ILE A 17 -9.06 10.53 -33.07
C ILE A 17 -8.25 11.83 -33.06
N VAL A 18 -7.06 11.84 -33.68
CA VAL A 18 -6.22 13.04 -33.76
C VAL A 18 -6.91 14.16 -34.54
N GLU A 19 -7.59 13.85 -35.64
CA GLU A 19 -8.35 14.83 -36.44
C GLU A 19 -9.47 15.46 -35.60
N ILE A 20 -10.23 14.68 -34.81
CA ILE A 20 -11.26 15.19 -33.90
C ILE A 20 -10.66 16.12 -32.84
N PHE A 21 -9.53 15.75 -32.24
CA PHE A 21 -8.88 16.55 -31.19
C PHE A 21 -8.18 17.81 -31.71
N THR A 22 -7.72 17.81 -32.96
CA THR A 22 -6.99 18.94 -33.57
C THR A 22 -7.93 19.90 -34.28
N THR A 23 -9.00 19.40 -34.91
CA THR A 23 -10.00 20.25 -35.60
C THR A 23 -10.99 20.89 -34.63
N SER A 24 -11.20 20.29 -33.45
CA SER A 24 -12.07 20.85 -32.40
C SER A 24 -11.28 21.54 -31.29
N GLN A 25 -11.93 22.39 -30.50
CA GLN A 25 -11.34 23.04 -29.31
C GLN A 25 -11.21 22.09 -28.10
N LEU A 26 -11.43 20.79 -28.29
CA LEU A 26 -11.40 19.76 -27.25
C LEU A 26 -10.03 19.69 -26.55
N SER A 27 -8.94 19.88 -27.29
CA SER A 27 -7.58 19.85 -26.70
C SER A 27 -7.40 20.91 -25.60
N ILE A 28 -7.89 22.14 -25.83
CA ILE A 28 -7.81 23.23 -24.83
C ILE A 28 -8.78 22.96 -23.68
N LEU A 29 -9.98 22.43 -23.95
CA LEU A 29 -10.94 22.08 -22.92
C LEU A 29 -10.36 21.02 -21.95
N PHE A 30 -9.78 19.94 -22.48
CA PHE A 30 -9.16 18.90 -21.65
C PHE A 30 -7.96 19.42 -20.87
N LEU A 31 -7.16 20.33 -21.45
CA LEU A 31 -6.07 20.99 -20.73
C LEU A 31 -6.58 21.76 -19.51
N ILE A 32 -7.66 22.54 -19.67
CA ILE A 32 -8.25 23.31 -18.57
C ILE A 32 -8.81 22.36 -17.51
N ILE A 33 -9.54 21.32 -17.92
CA ILE A 33 -10.09 20.32 -17.00
C ILE A 33 -8.97 19.62 -16.23
N SER A 34 -7.88 19.20 -16.89
CA SER A 34 -6.76 18.54 -16.21
C SER A 34 -6.05 19.47 -15.23
N LEU A 35 -5.92 20.76 -15.57
CA LEU A 35 -5.34 21.75 -14.69
C LEU A 35 -6.21 21.98 -13.44
N LEU A 36 -7.52 22.10 -13.63
CA LEU A 36 -8.48 22.23 -12.52
C LEU A 36 -8.51 20.98 -11.64
N ALA A 37 -8.50 19.79 -12.24
CA ALA A 37 -8.44 18.52 -11.50
C ALA A 37 -7.14 18.40 -10.69
N GLY A 38 -6.00 18.81 -11.27
CA GLY A 38 -4.72 18.84 -10.56
C GLY A 38 -4.71 19.83 -9.40
N ALA A 39 -5.23 21.04 -9.61
CA ALA A 39 -5.37 22.04 -8.55
C ALA A 39 -6.29 21.54 -7.42
N ALA A 40 -7.42 20.92 -7.79
CA ALA A 40 -8.33 20.29 -6.83
C ALA A 40 -7.62 19.17 -6.05
N ALA A 41 -6.86 18.30 -6.71
CA ALA A 41 -6.10 17.25 -6.03
C ALA A 41 -5.13 17.83 -4.99
N LEU A 42 -4.43 18.92 -5.29
CA LEU A 42 -3.51 19.55 -4.33
C LEU A 42 -4.21 20.12 -3.09
N ILE A 43 -5.46 20.59 -3.23
CA ILE A 43 -6.23 21.19 -2.14
C ILE A 43 -7.00 20.12 -1.35
N LEU A 44 -7.59 19.13 -2.04
CA LEU A 44 -8.45 18.13 -1.44
C LEU A 44 -7.68 16.92 -0.87
N THR A 45 -6.46 16.63 -1.35
CA THR A 45 -5.69 15.50 -0.83
C THR A 45 -5.22 15.82 0.59
N PRO A 46 -5.68 15.08 1.62
CA PRO A 46 -5.21 15.27 2.98
C PRO A 46 -3.71 15.01 3.05
N ARG A 47 -2.99 15.92 3.70
CA ARG A 47 -1.55 15.77 3.94
C ARG A 47 -1.38 15.36 5.39
N GLU A 48 -0.93 14.13 5.61
CA GLU A 48 -0.49 13.69 6.93
C GLU A 48 0.98 14.07 7.09
N GLU A 49 1.33 14.78 8.17
CA GLU A 49 2.72 15.17 8.46
C GLU A 49 3.54 13.98 8.95
N ASP A 50 2.92 13.11 9.75
CA ASP A 50 3.43 11.80 10.14
C ASP A 50 2.45 10.73 9.65
N PRO A 51 2.80 9.93 8.62
CA PRO A 51 1.94 8.85 8.19
C PRO A 51 1.78 7.87 9.35
N GLN A 52 0.55 7.54 9.71
CA GLN A 52 0.31 6.58 10.77
C GLN A 52 0.74 5.18 10.32
N ILE A 53 1.89 4.72 10.82
CA ILE A 53 2.35 3.34 10.63
C ILE A 53 1.67 2.48 11.70
N VAL A 54 0.59 1.79 11.31
CA VAL A 54 -0.08 0.82 12.18
C VAL A 54 0.67 -0.51 12.05
N VAL A 55 1.60 -0.76 12.96
CA VAL A 55 2.16 -2.11 13.14
C VAL A 55 1.15 -2.90 13.97
N PRO A 56 0.54 -3.98 13.45
CA PRO A 56 -0.40 -4.78 14.22
C PRO A 56 0.34 -5.51 15.33
N VAL A 57 -0.06 -5.27 16.58
CA VAL A 57 0.49 -5.93 17.77
C VAL A 57 -0.64 -6.72 18.44
N MET A 58 -0.31 -7.90 18.96
CA MET A 58 -1.22 -8.74 19.74
C MET A 58 -0.57 -9.05 21.09
N ASP A 59 -1.22 -8.59 22.16
CA ASP A 59 -0.78 -8.90 23.53
C ASP A 59 -1.41 -10.22 24.00
N VAL A 60 -0.58 -11.12 24.51
CA VAL A 60 -1.01 -12.39 25.10
C VAL A 60 -0.57 -12.41 26.56
N LEU A 61 -1.53 -12.54 27.48
CA LEU A 61 -1.30 -12.56 28.92
C LEU A 61 -1.77 -13.89 29.50
N ILE A 62 -0.90 -14.57 30.25
CA ILE A 62 -1.14 -15.89 30.83
C ILE A 62 -0.80 -15.85 32.31
N GLU A 63 -1.78 -16.15 33.16
CA GLU A 63 -1.58 -16.29 34.59
C GLU A 63 -1.21 -17.74 34.94
N TYR A 64 -0.06 -17.94 35.60
CA TYR A 64 0.39 -19.26 36.06
C TYR A 64 0.78 -19.18 37.54
N PRO A 65 -0.23 -19.08 38.44
CA PRO A 65 -0.02 -18.76 39.84
C PRO A 65 0.72 -19.89 40.58
N GLY A 66 1.67 -19.50 41.44
CA GLY A 66 2.41 -20.44 42.28
C GLY A 66 3.67 -21.03 41.66
N ALA A 67 3.97 -20.72 40.39
CA ALA A 67 5.21 -21.11 39.73
C ALA A 67 6.27 -20.01 39.82
N SER A 68 7.54 -20.42 39.91
CA SER A 68 8.68 -19.51 39.78
C SER A 68 8.81 -18.99 38.35
N SER A 69 9.47 -17.85 38.16
CA SER A 69 9.67 -17.27 36.81
C SER A 69 10.34 -18.26 35.85
N GLU A 70 11.28 -19.08 36.34
CA GLU A 70 12.00 -20.07 35.51
C GLU A 70 11.08 -21.21 35.05
N GLU A 71 10.13 -21.62 35.90
CA GLU A 71 9.13 -22.61 35.54
C GLU A 71 8.10 -22.05 34.55
N VAL A 72 7.65 -20.82 34.74
CA VAL A 72 6.74 -20.13 33.81
C VAL A 72 7.39 -19.99 32.43
N GLU A 73 8.67 -19.62 32.38
CA GLU A 73 9.39 -19.46 31.12
C GLU A 73 9.47 -20.78 30.35
N LYS A 74 9.96 -21.85 31.00
CA LYS A 74 10.16 -23.16 30.36
C LYS A 74 8.85 -23.85 29.97
N LEU A 75 7.81 -23.71 30.80
CA LEU A 75 6.57 -24.48 30.64
C LEU A 75 5.49 -23.72 29.85
N VAL A 76 5.54 -22.39 29.83
CA VAL A 76 4.50 -21.55 29.21
C VAL A 76 5.07 -20.68 28.10
N ALA A 77 6.04 -19.81 28.39
CA ALA A 77 6.52 -18.81 27.43
C ALA A 77 7.21 -19.45 26.22
N THR A 78 8.21 -20.32 26.44
CA THR A 78 8.97 -20.97 25.35
C THR A 78 8.09 -21.78 24.38
N PRO A 79 7.21 -22.69 24.83
CA PRO A 79 6.37 -23.43 23.88
C PRO A 79 5.38 -22.51 23.14
N LEU A 80 4.89 -21.46 23.79
CA LEU A 80 3.99 -20.50 23.15
C LEU A 80 4.71 -19.69 22.06
N GLU A 81 5.94 -19.24 22.31
CA GLU A 81 6.76 -18.56 21.31
C GLU A 81 6.94 -19.43 20.05
N VAL A 82 7.24 -20.72 20.23
CA VAL A 82 7.44 -21.64 19.10
C VAL A 82 6.15 -21.78 18.27
N LEU A 83 5.00 -21.87 18.93
CA LEU A 83 3.70 -21.98 18.26
C LEU A 83 3.31 -20.68 17.54
N LEU A 84 3.51 -19.52 18.17
CA LEU A 84 3.19 -18.22 17.59
C LEU A 84 4.10 -17.86 16.41
N ASN A 85 5.38 -18.22 16.47
CA ASN A 85 6.32 -18.00 15.36
C ASN A 85 6.01 -18.84 14.11
N GLN A 86 5.19 -19.89 14.24
CA GLN A 86 4.77 -20.72 13.10
C GLN A 86 3.54 -20.15 12.37
N LEU A 87 2.89 -19.12 12.92
CA LEU A 87 1.72 -18.51 12.33
C LEU A 87 2.11 -17.63 11.14
N GLU A 88 1.39 -17.79 10.03
CA GLU A 88 1.55 -16.95 8.85
C GLU A 88 1.14 -15.50 9.17
N GLY A 89 2.07 -14.55 8.95
CA GLY A 89 1.85 -13.14 9.25
C GLY A 89 2.39 -12.65 10.61
N VAL A 90 3.00 -13.53 11.40
CA VAL A 90 3.75 -13.13 12.62
C VAL A 90 5.22 -12.94 12.27
N GLU A 91 5.73 -11.72 12.43
CA GLU A 91 7.12 -11.37 12.11
C GLU A 91 8.03 -11.40 13.35
N TYR A 92 7.50 -10.95 14.49
CA TYR A 92 8.25 -10.90 15.75
C TYR A 92 7.38 -11.37 16.92
N VAL A 93 7.95 -12.22 17.76
CA VAL A 93 7.36 -12.66 19.04
C VAL A 93 8.34 -12.31 20.16
N TYR A 94 7.84 -11.64 21.20
CA TYR A 94 8.59 -11.34 22.41
C TYR A 94 7.81 -11.85 23.62
N SER A 95 8.48 -12.53 24.55
CA SER A 95 7.88 -12.92 25.83
C SER A 95 8.61 -12.29 27.02
N VAL A 96 7.87 -12.05 28.11
CA VAL A 96 8.42 -11.54 29.37
C VAL A 96 7.81 -12.33 30.51
N SER A 97 8.58 -13.26 31.09
CA SER A 97 8.12 -14.08 32.22
C SER A 97 8.37 -13.40 33.57
N LYS A 98 7.35 -13.36 34.42
CA LYS A 98 7.41 -12.86 35.80
C LYS A 98 6.92 -13.96 36.77
N PRO A 99 7.27 -13.91 38.07
CA PRO A 99 6.73 -14.87 39.03
C PRO A 99 5.19 -14.81 39.01
N GLY A 100 4.53 -15.91 38.69
CA GLY A 100 3.06 -16.00 38.62
C GLY A 100 2.38 -15.56 37.31
N ALA A 101 3.09 -15.02 36.31
CA ALA A 101 2.50 -14.58 35.04
C ALA A 101 3.52 -14.54 33.87
N ALA A 102 3.07 -14.82 32.65
CA ALA A 102 3.81 -14.67 31.39
C ALA A 102 2.98 -13.96 30.31
#